data_AF-A0A928KTM2-F1
#
_entry.id   AF-A0A928KTM2-F1
#
_cell.length_a   1.000
_cell.length_b   1.000
_cell.length_c   1.000
_cell.angle_alpha   90.00
_cell.angle_beta   90.00
_cell.angle_gamma   90.00
#
_symmetry.space_group_name_H-M   'P 1'
#
loop_
_entity.id
_entity.type
_entity.pdbx_description
1 polymer ?
#
loop_
_entity_poly.entity_id
_entity_poly.type
_entity_poly.pdbx_seq_one_letter_code
_entity_poly.pdbx_strand_id
1 'polypeptide(L)'
;MYKILIADDEQLMRDALQIMIEKVPGFEVAFSVSNGEDAVELCRKEKPDIVFMDIMMPGMSGIEASKRIYANNPEITIYILSSYNHFDFAIEALRAKVKEYISKPVSCDMIRALLEKHSKSSQPEQLYWNMTLKVLKEKDFKQMYYQVPEIVQELYRSCGANRGQIQTAAEQLGQNSFNYLGRVSARPVDCAEMFPLSEAALAAPAGMEIWLFRVLDYIFQQTSIRKYELLQNVFSYINARIQEEIGLTQIIENCAVSQGYLSRIFKNCLNVSVMEYLHLRKLMLAKEYFQSTDLSIAEVAFRLGYNESGYFSKVFKKYENITVYQYKKAVGASSER
;
A
#
# COMPACT_ATOMS: atom_id res chain seq x y z
N MET A 1 -21.69 7.18 -9.55
CA MET A 1 -22.70 6.10 -9.50
C MET A 1 -22.23 5.08 -10.52
N TYR A 2 -21.99 3.84 -10.09
CA TYR A 2 -21.51 2.76 -10.96
C TYR A 2 -22.67 2.16 -11.74
N LYS A 3 -22.50 2.02 -13.06
CA LYS A 3 -23.48 1.43 -13.97
C LYS A 3 -23.26 -0.06 -14.11
N ILE A 4 -24.32 -0.83 -13.88
CA ILE A 4 -24.29 -2.29 -13.94
C ILE A 4 -25.14 -2.79 -15.10
N LEU A 5 -24.59 -3.77 -15.82
CA LEU A 5 -25.31 -4.61 -16.77
C LEU A 5 -25.56 -5.99 -16.14
N ILE A 6 -26.80 -6.48 -16.22
CA ILE A 6 -27.15 -7.87 -15.90
C ILE A 6 -27.42 -8.63 -17.21
N ALA A 7 -26.72 -9.74 -17.43
CA ALA A 7 -26.94 -10.65 -18.55
C ALA A 7 -27.26 -12.05 -18.01
N ASP A 8 -28.52 -12.46 -18.14
CA ASP A 8 -29.03 -13.74 -17.64
C ASP A 8 -30.25 -14.11 -18.48
N ASP A 9 -30.44 -15.35 -18.91
CA ASP A 9 -31.59 -15.71 -19.75
C ASP A 9 -32.91 -15.77 -18.94
N GLU A 10 -32.82 -15.97 -17.62
CA GLU A 10 -33.98 -16.06 -16.73
C GLU A 10 -34.44 -14.66 -16.23
N GLN A 11 -35.64 -14.23 -16.64
CA GLN A 11 -36.19 -12.91 -16.25
C GLN A 11 -36.28 -12.75 -14.72
N LEU A 12 -36.73 -13.78 -14.00
CA LEU A 12 -36.86 -13.73 -12.55
C LEU A 12 -35.50 -13.50 -11.86
N MET A 13 -34.42 -14.04 -12.41
CA MET A 13 -33.07 -13.83 -11.89
C MET A 13 -32.61 -12.39 -12.12
N ARG A 14 -32.89 -11.82 -13.30
CA ARG A 14 -32.59 -10.41 -13.60
C ARG A 14 -33.31 -9.47 -12.62
N ASP A 15 -34.60 -9.71 -12.40
CA ASP A 15 -35.41 -8.90 -11.48
C ASP A 15 -34.89 -9.02 -10.03
N ALA A 16 -34.56 -10.25 -9.61
CA ALA A 16 -33.99 -10.49 -8.28
C ALA A 16 -32.65 -9.78 -8.08
N LEU A 17 -31.72 -9.91 -9.04
CA LEU A 17 -30.43 -9.23 -9.00
C LEU A 17 -30.60 -7.72 -9.00
N GLN A 18 -31.53 -7.18 -9.79
CA GLN A 18 -31.83 -5.75 -9.80
C GLN A 18 -32.23 -5.25 -8.41
N ILE A 19 -33.18 -5.93 -7.75
CA ILE A 19 -33.60 -5.60 -6.38
C ILE A 19 -32.43 -5.70 -5.39
N MET A 20 -31.55 -6.71 -5.53
CA MET A 20 -30.39 -6.87 -4.64
C MET A 20 -29.37 -5.75 -4.81
N ILE A 21 -29.11 -5.35 -6.05
CA ILE A 21 -28.11 -4.34 -6.43
C ILE A 21 -28.59 -2.95 -6.04
N GLU A 22 -29.84 -2.60 -6.33
CA GLU A 22 -30.40 -1.26 -6.04
C GLU A 22 -30.50 -0.98 -4.52
N LYS A 23 -30.44 -2.01 -3.68
CA LYS A 23 -30.31 -1.85 -2.22
C LYS A 23 -28.92 -1.39 -1.76
N VAL A 24 -27.92 -1.39 -2.64
CA VAL A 24 -26.54 -0.98 -2.33
C VAL A 24 -26.31 0.43 -2.85
N PRO A 25 -26.08 1.43 -1.97
CA PRO A 25 -25.87 2.80 -2.39
C PRO A 25 -24.69 2.96 -3.36
N GLY A 26 -24.85 3.81 -4.38
CA GLY A 26 -23.79 4.14 -5.35
C GLY A 26 -23.72 3.22 -6.56
N PHE A 27 -24.59 2.20 -6.65
CA PHE A 27 -24.72 1.28 -7.78
C PHE A 27 -26.12 1.37 -8.39
N GLU A 28 -26.20 1.28 -9.70
CA GLU A 28 -27.46 1.21 -10.44
C GLU A 28 -27.42 0.12 -11.51
N VAL A 29 -28.54 -0.56 -11.71
CA VAL A 29 -28.72 -1.44 -12.87
C VAL A 29 -29.18 -0.59 -14.04
N ALA A 30 -28.23 -0.15 -14.84
CA ALA A 30 -28.51 0.67 -16.01
C ALA A 30 -29.10 -0.16 -17.16
N PHE A 31 -28.78 -1.46 -17.21
CA PHE A 31 -29.10 -2.32 -18.34
C PHE A 31 -29.38 -3.77 -17.91
N SER A 32 -30.29 -4.43 -18.63
CA SER A 32 -30.49 -5.88 -18.51
C SER A 32 -30.73 -6.50 -19.89
N VAL A 33 -30.13 -7.66 -20.13
CA VAL A 33 -30.22 -8.41 -21.40
C VAL A 33 -30.35 -9.91 -21.13
N SER A 34 -30.82 -10.68 -22.12
CA SER A 34 -31.10 -12.11 -21.96
C SER A 34 -30.18 -13.04 -22.74
N ASN A 35 -29.14 -12.52 -23.39
CA ASN A 35 -28.17 -13.33 -24.14
C ASN A 35 -26.79 -12.67 -24.20
N GLY A 36 -25.77 -13.47 -24.54
CA GLY A 36 -24.39 -13.02 -24.57
C GLY A 36 -24.04 -12.05 -25.71
N GLU A 37 -24.72 -12.12 -26.86
CA GLU A 37 -24.44 -11.23 -28.00
C GLU A 37 -24.87 -9.79 -27.68
N ASP A 38 -26.07 -9.62 -27.12
CA ASP A 38 -26.58 -8.32 -26.67
C ASP A 38 -25.70 -7.75 -25.55
N ALA A 39 -25.19 -8.60 -24.66
CA ALA A 39 -24.27 -8.18 -23.59
C ALA A 39 -22.97 -7.60 -24.17
N VAL A 40 -22.40 -8.26 -25.19
CA VAL A 40 -21.19 -7.78 -25.90
C VAL A 40 -21.46 -6.47 -26.63
N GLU A 41 -22.56 -6.39 -27.36
CA GLU A 41 -22.92 -5.16 -28.12
C GLU A 41 -23.16 -3.97 -27.18
N LEU A 42 -23.87 -4.20 -26.07
CA LEU A 42 -24.14 -3.16 -25.08
C LEU A 42 -22.86 -2.70 -24.39
N CYS A 43 -21.97 -3.62 -24.00
CA CYS A 43 -20.68 -3.25 -23.40
C CYS A 43 -19.83 -2.39 -24.33
N ARG A 44 -19.91 -2.64 -25.65
CA ARG A 44 -19.21 -1.84 -26.66
C ARG A 44 -19.76 -0.42 -26.76
N LYS A 45 -21.08 -0.24 -26.68
CA LYS A 45 -21.77 1.06 -26.84
C LYS A 45 -21.77 1.88 -25.55
N GLU A 46 -22.21 1.28 -24.44
CA GLU A 46 -22.58 1.98 -23.21
C GLU A 46 -21.49 1.93 -22.13
N LYS A 47 -20.54 0.99 -22.24
CA LYS A 47 -19.39 0.82 -21.34
C LYS A 47 -19.80 0.84 -19.84
N PRO A 48 -20.63 -0.13 -19.39
CA PRO A 48 -20.96 -0.28 -17.98
C PRO A 48 -19.69 -0.57 -17.15
N ASP A 49 -19.70 -0.21 -15.87
CA ASP A 49 -18.56 -0.42 -14.98
C ASP A 49 -18.45 -1.91 -14.55
N ILE A 50 -19.61 -2.55 -14.36
CA ILE A 50 -19.71 -3.94 -13.91
C ILE A 50 -20.72 -4.72 -14.75
N VAL A 51 -20.40 -5.98 -15.02
CA VAL A 51 -21.31 -6.95 -15.65
C VAL A 51 -21.50 -8.15 -14.72
N PHE A 52 -22.76 -8.48 -14.39
CA PHE A 52 -23.12 -9.80 -13.86
C PHE A 52 -23.59 -10.67 -15.03
N MET A 53 -22.90 -11.78 -15.26
CA MET A 53 -23.02 -12.59 -16.46
C MET A 53 -23.34 -14.03 -16.10
N ASP A 54 -24.48 -14.54 -16.57
CA ASP A 54 -24.78 -15.98 -16.51
C ASP A 54 -23.94 -16.75 -17.55
N ILE A 55 -23.60 -18.01 -17.26
CA ILE A 55 -22.82 -18.84 -18.18
C ILE A 55 -23.69 -19.38 -19.32
N MET A 56 -24.88 -19.86 -18.99
CA MET A 56 -25.72 -20.66 -19.87
C MET A 56 -26.82 -19.79 -20.46
N MET A 57 -26.47 -19.08 -21.53
CA MET A 57 -27.44 -18.27 -22.27
C MET A 57 -27.61 -18.78 -23.71
N PRO A 58 -28.77 -18.54 -24.34
CA PRO A 58 -29.00 -18.87 -25.74
C PRO A 58 -27.98 -18.22 -26.69
N GLY A 59 -27.52 -18.97 -27.68
CA GLY A 59 -26.62 -18.51 -28.73
C GLY A 59 -25.15 -18.43 -28.29
N MET A 60 -24.83 -17.56 -27.35
CA MET A 60 -23.47 -17.33 -26.85
C MET A 60 -23.40 -17.55 -25.34
N SER A 61 -22.44 -18.37 -24.90
CA SER A 61 -22.19 -18.57 -23.47
C SER A 61 -21.59 -17.32 -22.82
N GLY A 62 -21.86 -17.12 -21.53
CA GLY A 62 -21.32 -15.99 -20.78
C GLY A 62 -19.79 -15.97 -20.72
N ILE A 63 -19.14 -17.14 -20.77
CA ILE A 63 -17.67 -17.23 -20.81
C ILE A 63 -17.14 -16.68 -22.14
N GLU A 64 -17.78 -17.03 -23.26
CA GLU A 64 -17.41 -16.51 -24.57
C GLU A 64 -17.70 -15.01 -24.68
N ALA A 65 -18.86 -14.57 -24.21
CA ALA A 65 -19.20 -13.15 -24.11
C ALA A 65 -18.16 -12.36 -23.30
N SER A 66 -17.74 -12.91 -22.15
CA SER A 66 -16.73 -12.29 -21.28
C SER A 66 -15.38 -12.12 -21.96
N LYS A 67 -14.92 -13.11 -22.73
CA LYS A 67 -13.68 -13.00 -23.52
C LYS A 67 -13.75 -11.85 -24.53
N ARG A 68 -14.88 -11.72 -25.23
CA ARG A 68 -15.10 -10.67 -26.23
C ARG A 68 -15.20 -9.28 -25.61
N ILE A 69 -15.89 -9.15 -24.47
CA ILE A 69 -15.98 -7.90 -23.72
C ILE A 69 -14.59 -7.49 -23.25
N TYR A 70 -13.85 -8.38 -22.60
CA TYR A 70 -12.51 -8.08 -22.09
C TYR A 70 -11.53 -7.66 -23.19
N ALA A 71 -11.58 -8.30 -24.37
CA ALA A 71 -10.72 -7.97 -25.50
C ALA A 71 -10.91 -6.53 -26.02
N ASN A 72 -12.11 -5.97 -25.89
CA ASN A 72 -12.44 -4.62 -26.38
C ASN A 72 -12.50 -3.57 -25.26
N ASN A 73 -12.81 -4.00 -24.03
CA ASN A 73 -13.09 -3.15 -22.88
C ASN A 73 -12.51 -3.78 -21.60
N PRO A 74 -11.17 -3.78 -21.43
CA PRO A 74 -10.51 -4.47 -20.31
C PRO A 74 -10.78 -3.85 -18.93
N GLU A 75 -11.28 -2.62 -18.88
CA GLU A 75 -11.65 -1.91 -17.65
C GLU A 75 -12.98 -2.39 -17.05
N ILE A 76 -13.84 -3.04 -17.85
CA ILE A 76 -15.15 -3.53 -17.39
C ILE A 76 -14.93 -4.73 -16.47
N THR A 77 -15.46 -4.66 -15.24
CA THR A 77 -15.36 -5.77 -14.30
C THR A 77 -16.49 -6.78 -14.52
N ILE A 78 -16.15 -8.03 -14.78
CA ILE A 78 -17.14 -9.08 -15.06
C ILE A 78 -17.18 -10.09 -13.91
N TYR A 79 -18.37 -10.35 -13.37
CA TYR A 79 -18.67 -11.41 -12.42
C TYR A 79 -19.51 -12.49 -13.10
N ILE A 80 -19.06 -13.74 -13.01
CA ILE A 80 -19.81 -14.88 -13.55
C ILE A 80 -20.74 -15.44 -12.47
N LEU A 81 -22.01 -15.65 -12.82
CA LEU A 81 -23.00 -16.33 -12.00
C LEU A 81 -23.36 -17.67 -12.65
N SER A 82 -23.44 -18.75 -11.89
CA SER A 82 -23.82 -20.05 -12.46
C SER A 82 -24.55 -20.95 -11.46
N SER A 83 -25.58 -21.66 -11.92
CA SER A 83 -26.22 -22.77 -11.21
C SER A 83 -25.42 -24.08 -11.31
N TYR A 84 -24.42 -24.13 -12.20
CA TYR A 84 -23.65 -25.34 -12.52
C TYR A 84 -22.26 -25.29 -11.89
N ASN A 85 -22.06 -26.00 -10.77
CA ASN A 85 -20.79 -26.08 -10.06
C ASN A 85 -19.76 -27.02 -10.73
N HIS A 86 -19.64 -27.00 -12.07
CA HIS A 86 -18.63 -27.82 -12.76
C HIS A 86 -17.27 -27.13 -12.72
N PHE A 87 -16.26 -27.86 -12.26
CA PHE A 87 -14.90 -27.33 -12.08
C PHE A 87 -14.29 -26.75 -13.37
N ASP A 88 -14.62 -27.34 -14.53
CA ASP A 88 -14.10 -26.91 -15.83
C ASP A 88 -14.56 -25.50 -16.20
N PHE A 89 -15.81 -25.14 -15.92
CA PHE A 89 -16.32 -23.79 -16.20
C PHE A 89 -15.62 -22.72 -15.36
N ALA A 90 -15.28 -23.03 -14.11
CA ALA A 90 -14.53 -22.11 -13.26
C ALA A 90 -13.12 -21.85 -13.83
N ILE A 91 -12.43 -22.88 -14.32
CA ILE A 91 -11.12 -22.73 -14.98
C ILE A 91 -11.24 -21.86 -16.24
N GLU A 92 -12.25 -22.12 -17.08
CA GLU A 92 -12.45 -21.34 -18.30
C GLU A 92 -12.80 -19.89 -18.02
N ALA A 93 -13.64 -19.63 -17.01
CA ALA A 93 -13.98 -18.28 -16.56
C ALA A 93 -12.72 -17.51 -16.10
N LEU A 94 -11.86 -18.13 -15.29
CA LEU A 94 -10.60 -17.52 -14.86
C LEU A 94 -9.67 -17.19 -16.05
N ARG A 95 -9.64 -18.04 -17.09
CA ARG A 95 -8.89 -17.78 -18.32
C ARG A 95 -9.50 -16.63 -19.13
N ALA A 96 -10.81 -16.40 -19.03
CA ALA A 96 -11.52 -15.30 -19.67
C ALA A 96 -11.34 -13.94 -18.97
N LYS A 97 -10.44 -13.84 -17.98
CA LYS A 97 -10.13 -12.60 -17.24
C LYS A 97 -11.31 -11.99 -16.49
N VAL A 98 -12.29 -12.81 -16.13
CA VAL A 98 -13.37 -12.40 -15.21
C VAL A 98 -12.80 -12.18 -13.81
N LYS A 99 -13.48 -11.35 -13.02
CA LYS A 99 -13.05 -10.98 -11.67
C LYS A 99 -13.25 -12.14 -10.69
N GLU A 100 -14.40 -12.78 -10.75
CA GLU A 100 -14.79 -13.85 -9.83
C GLU A 100 -15.87 -14.73 -10.47
N TYR A 101 -15.84 -16.02 -10.14
CA TYR A 101 -16.88 -16.99 -10.47
C TYR A 101 -17.71 -17.24 -9.21
N ILE A 102 -19.04 -17.16 -9.32
CA ILE A 102 -19.97 -17.23 -8.20
C ILE A 102 -21.02 -18.30 -8.49
N SER A 103 -21.20 -19.21 -7.55
CA SER A 103 -22.28 -20.19 -7.59
C SER A 103 -23.60 -19.58 -7.13
N LYS A 104 -24.66 -19.82 -7.90
CA LYS A 104 -26.05 -19.57 -7.49
C LYS A 104 -26.48 -20.65 -6.47
N PRO A 105 -27.36 -20.34 -5.50
CA PRO A 105 -28.09 -19.07 -5.34
C PRO A 105 -27.23 -17.95 -4.75
N VAL A 106 -27.44 -16.73 -5.23
CA VAL A 106 -26.79 -15.52 -4.71
C VAL A 106 -27.64 -14.88 -3.60
N SER A 107 -26.99 -14.38 -2.56
CA SER A 107 -27.64 -13.67 -1.45
C SER A 107 -27.43 -12.16 -1.53
N CYS A 108 -28.32 -11.38 -0.90
CA CYS A 108 -28.17 -9.92 -0.79
C CYS A 108 -26.82 -9.52 -0.17
N ASP A 109 -26.37 -10.24 0.85
CA ASP A 109 -25.10 -9.95 1.54
C ASP A 109 -23.88 -10.24 0.65
N MET A 110 -23.95 -11.31 -0.17
CA MET A 110 -22.91 -11.62 -1.14
C MET A 110 -22.81 -10.54 -2.22
N ILE A 111 -23.94 -10.14 -2.82
CA ILE A 111 -23.95 -9.05 -3.82
C ILE A 111 -23.43 -7.76 -3.20
N ARG A 112 -23.88 -7.39 -1.99
CA ARG A 112 -23.35 -6.23 -1.27
C ARG A 112 -21.84 -6.31 -1.09
N ALA A 113 -21.32 -7.43 -0.62
CA ALA A 113 -19.88 -7.61 -0.41
C ALA A 113 -19.07 -7.47 -1.71
N LEU A 114 -19.57 -8.01 -2.84
CA LEU A 114 -18.93 -7.91 -4.15
C LEU A 114 -18.89 -6.47 -4.66
N LEU A 115 -20.02 -5.75 -4.56
CA LEU A 115 -20.13 -4.35 -4.97
C LEU A 115 -19.27 -3.44 -4.08
N GLU A 116 -19.34 -3.61 -2.76
CA GLU A 116 -18.47 -2.87 -1.83
C GLU A 116 -17.00 -3.14 -2.11
N LYS A 117 -16.59 -4.40 -2.32
CA LYS A 117 -15.21 -4.77 -2.69
C LYS A 117 -14.80 -4.09 -4.00
N HIS A 118 -15.69 -4.00 -4.98
CA HIS A 118 -15.44 -3.29 -6.23
C HIS A 118 -15.28 -1.78 -6.00
N SER A 119 -16.17 -1.13 -5.24
CA SER A 119 -16.02 0.30 -4.89
C SER A 119 -14.72 0.58 -4.12
N LYS A 120 -14.34 -0.31 -3.19
CA LYS A 120 -13.11 -0.20 -2.40
C LYS A 120 -11.87 -0.33 -3.29
N SER A 121 -11.90 -1.21 -4.31
CA SER A 121 -10.82 -1.37 -5.30
C SER A 121 -10.54 -0.15 -6.18
N SER A 122 -11.47 0.81 -6.21
CA SER A 122 -11.35 2.07 -6.94
C SER A 122 -11.25 3.30 -6.03
N GLN A 123 -11.11 3.14 -4.71
CA GLN A 123 -10.95 4.27 -3.80
C GLN A 123 -9.48 4.78 -3.79
N PRO A 124 -9.26 6.11 -3.81
CA PRO A 124 -7.95 6.73 -3.61
C PRO A 124 -7.27 6.30 -2.30
N GLU A 125 -8.07 5.91 -1.29
CA GLU A 125 -7.62 5.33 -0.02
C GLU A 125 -6.86 4.01 -0.18
N GLN A 126 -7.08 3.29 -1.29
CA GLN A 126 -6.43 2.01 -1.53
C GLN A 126 -5.11 2.12 -2.30
N LEU A 127 -4.84 3.24 -3.00
CA LEU A 127 -3.63 3.37 -3.80
C LEU A 127 -2.37 3.53 -2.94
N TYR A 128 -2.36 4.48 -1.99
CA TYR A 128 -1.23 4.63 -1.06
C TYR A 128 -1.06 3.39 -0.17
N TRP A 129 -2.15 2.69 0.17
CA TRP A 129 -2.07 1.41 0.86
C TRP A 129 -1.46 0.31 -0.01
N ASN A 130 -1.83 0.20 -1.28
CA ASN A 130 -1.27 -0.77 -2.21
C ASN A 130 0.23 -0.54 -2.44
N MET A 131 0.64 0.74 -2.55
CA MET A 131 2.06 1.13 -2.60
C MET A 131 2.78 0.70 -1.31
N THR A 132 2.20 0.98 -0.14
CA THR A 132 2.75 0.57 1.16
C THR A 132 2.87 -0.95 1.28
N LEU A 133 1.83 -1.70 0.88
CA LEU A 133 1.84 -3.16 0.86
C LEU A 133 2.91 -3.73 -0.07
N LYS A 134 3.13 -3.11 -1.22
CA LYS A 134 4.19 -3.51 -2.15
C LYS A 134 5.56 -3.39 -1.48
N VAL A 135 5.85 -2.25 -0.86
CA VAL A 135 7.08 -2.03 -0.09
C VAL A 135 7.27 -3.08 1.01
N LEU A 136 6.22 -3.35 1.80
CA LEU A 136 6.24 -4.34 2.88
C LEU A 136 6.47 -5.78 2.38
N LYS A 137 6.02 -6.10 1.16
CA LYS A 137 6.21 -7.41 0.52
C LYS A 137 7.61 -7.58 -0.07
N GLU A 138 8.15 -6.54 -0.70
CA GLU A 138 9.46 -6.56 -1.35
C GLU A 138 10.61 -6.69 -0.34
N LYS A 139 10.42 -6.22 0.90
CA LYS A 139 11.42 -6.29 1.99
C LYS A 139 12.77 -5.66 1.59
N ASP A 140 12.70 -4.63 0.76
CA ASP A 140 13.85 -3.82 0.38
C ASP A 140 13.78 -2.48 1.13
N PHE A 141 14.64 -2.34 2.14
CA PHE A 141 14.64 -1.18 3.03
C PHE A 141 15.06 0.10 2.30
N LYS A 142 15.94 -0.01 1.30
CA LYS A 142 16.36 1.13 0.49
C LYS A 142 15.23 1.58 -0.43
N GLN A 143 14.52 0.65 -1.05
CA GLN A 143 13.33 0.98 -1.85
C GLN A 143 12.23 1.57 -0.98
N MET A 144 12.00 1.04 0.23
CA MET A 144 11.06 1.63 1.19
C MET A 144 11.37 3.11 1.43
N TYR A 145 12.64 3.43 1.75
CA TYR A 145 13.09 4.81 1.97
C TYR A 145 12.72 5.74 0.81
N TYR A 146 12.91 5.30 -0.44
CA TYR A 146 12.63 6.10 -1.63
C TYR A 146 11.16 6.19 -2.00
N GLN A 147 10.34 5.19 -1.65
CA GLN A 147 8.91 5.16 -1.97
C GLN A 147 8.04 5.89 -0.94
N VAL A 148 8.54 6.10 0.29
CA VAL A 148 7.79 6.84 1.34
C VAL A 148 7.27 8.21 0.87
N PRO A 149 8.09 9.08 0.22
CA PRO A 149 7.60 10.35 -0.31
C PRO A 149 6.45 10.20 -1.32
N GLU A 150 6.50 9.21 -2.21
CA GLU A 150 5.44 8.95 -3.18
C GLU A 150 4.16 8.46 -2.51
N ILE A 151 4.27 7.59 -1.50
CA ILE A 151 3.14 7.11 -0.70
C ILE A 151 2.45 8.28 0.01
N VAL A 152 3.25 9.17 0.62
CA VAL A 152 2.72 10.36 1.32
C VAL A 152 2.08 11.32 0.33
N GLN A 153 2.72 11.61 -0.80
CA GLN A 153 2.12 12.47 -1.83
C GLN A 153 0.78 11.93 -2.32
N GLU A 154 0.68 10.61 -2.52
CA GLU A 154 -0.58 9.97 -2.90
C GLU A 154 -1.63 10.08 -1.79
N LEU A 155 -1.26 9.88 -0.52
CA LEU A 155 -2.16 10.10 0.62
C LEU A 155 -2.72 11.51 0.64
N TYR A 156 -1.87 12.53 0.49
CA TYR A 156 -2.31 13.93 0.44
C TYR A 156 -3.17 14.23 -0.80
N ARG A 157 -2.83 13.65 -1.96
CA ARG A 157 -3.64 13.77 -3.19
C ARG A 157 -5.04 13.19 -2.99
N SER A 158 -5.13 12.02 -2.36
CA SER A 158 -6.37 11.31 -2.07
C SER A 158 -7.27 12.04 -1.06
N CYS A 159 -6.69 12.67 -0.04
CA CYS A 159 -7.43 13.38 1.01
C CYS A 159 -7.69 14.87 0.70
N GLY A 160 -7.02 15.45 -0.30
CA GLY A 160 -7.07 16.88 -0.57
C GLY A 160 -6.48 17.72 0.58
N ALA A 161 -6.94 18.97 0.73
CA ALA A 161 -6.42 19.91 1.73
C ALA A 161 -7.04 19.76 3.14
N ASN A 162 -7.87 18.74 3.38
CA ASN A 162 -8.56 18.57 4.65
C ASN A 162 -7.65 17.87 5.67
N ARG A 163 -7.15 18.63 6.65
CA ARG A 163 -6.26 18.14 7.73
C ARG A 163 -6.86 16.94 8.49
N GLY A 164 -8.16 16.95 8.78
CA GLY A 164 -8.82 15.87 9.51
C GLY A 164 -8.91 14.57 8.70
N GLN A 165 -9.12 14.66 7.39
CA GLN A 165 -9.09 13.50 6.49
C GLN A 165 -7.68 12.94 6.34
N ILE A 166 -6.67 13.81 6.19
CA ILE A 166 -5.25 13.40 6.15
C ILE A 166 -4.87 12.67 7.43
N GLN A 167 -5.23 13.20 8.60
CA GLN A 167 -4.96 12.56 9.88
C GLN A 167 -5.60 11.18 9.96
N THR A 168 -6.91 11.09 9.68
CA THR A 168 -7.65 9.82 9.73
C THR A 168 -7.05 8.79 8.77
N ALA A 169 -6.71 9.19 7.55
CA ALA A 169 -6.08 8.33 6.56
C ALA A 169 -4.68 7.86 6.98
N ALA A 170 -3.88 8.74 7.58
CA ALA A 170 -2.56 8.39 8.09
C ALA A 170 -2.67 7.39 9.26
N GLU A 171 -3.57 7.61 10.22
CA GLU A 171 -3.82 6.68 11.33
C GLU A 171 -4.25 5.31 10.81
N GLN A 172 -5.18 5.27 9.85
CA GLN A 172 -5.61 4.03 9.20
C GLN A 172 -4.47 3.35 8.44
N LEU A 173 -3.65 4.10 7.70
CA LEU A 173 -2.49 3.56 6.98
C LEU A 173 -1.49 2.93 7.96
N GLY A 174 -1.20 3.61 9.07
CA GLY A 174 -0.34 3.10 10.13
C GLY A 174 -0.90 1.82 10.73
N GLN A 175 -2.18 1.81 11.10
CA GLN A 175 -2.82 0.63 11.68
C GLN A 175 -2.89 -0.55 10.70
N ASN A 176 -3.18 -0.29 9.42
CA ASN A 176 -3.15 -1.33 8.38
C ASN A 176 -1.75 -1.92 8.20
N SER A 177 -0.72 -1.06 8.27
CA SER A 177 0.68 -1.49 8.24
C SER A 177 1.04 -2.36 9.45
N PHE A 178 0.52 -2.05 10.65
CA PHE A 178 0.65 -2.90 11.83
C PHE A 178 -0.10 -4.23 11.68
N ASN A 179 -1.29 -4.21 11.09
CA ASN A 179 -2.06 -5.44 10.82
C ASN A 179 -1.31 -6.39 9.88
N TYR A 180 -0.43 -5.88 8.99
CA TYR A 180 0.45 -6.72 8.17
C TYR A 180 1.45 -7.54 9.01
N LEU A 181 1.85 -7.06 10.19
CA LEU A 181 2.63 -7.88 11.12
C LEU A 181 1.82 -9.08 11.64
N GLY A 182 0.50 -9.14 11.46
CA GLY A 182 -0.35 -10.13 12.14
C GLY A 182 -0.35 -9.94 13.67
N ARG A 183 -0.83 -10.92 14.44
CA ARG A 183 -0.81 -10.84 15.91
C ARG A 183 0.64 -10.90 16.42
N VAL A 184 1.26 -9.75 16.63
CA VAL A 184 2.63 -9.59 17.21
C VAL A 184 2.66 -9.96 18.68
N SER A 185 1.54 -9.83 19.37
CA SER A 185 1.43 -10.14 20.79
C SER A 185 0.00 -10.56 21.15
N ALA A 186 -0.19 -11.03 22.39
CA ALA A 186 -1.52 -11.31 22.94
C ALA A 186 -2.42 -10.05 23.02
N ARG A 187 -1.82 -8.85 22.93
CA ARG A 187 -2.53 -7.58 22.76
C ARG A 187 -2.43 -7.08 21.30
N PRO A 188 -3.50 -6.52 20.73
CA PRO A 188 -3.37 -5.69 19.54
C PRO A 188 -2.39 -4.56 19.85
N VAL A 189 -1.35 -4.41 19.04
CA VAL A 189 -0.44 -3.28 19.15
C VAL A 189 -1.05 -2.16 18.32
N ASP A 190 -1.40 -1.07 18.97
CA ASP A 190 -1.99 0.10 18.34
C ASP A 190 -0.89 0.99 17.75
N CYS A 191 -0.99 1.28 16.46
CA CYS A 191 -0.02 2.16 15.80
C CYS A 191 -0.07 3.58 16.39
N ALA A 192 -1.24 4.08 16.77
CA ALA A 192 -1.40 5.43 17.31
C ALA A 192 -0.78 5.56 18.71
N GLU A 193 -0.74 4.49 19.50
CA GLU A 193 -0.05 4.47 20.80
C GLU A 193 1.48 4.49 20.63
N MET A 194 2.01 3.71 19.68
CA MET A 194 3.46 3.60 19.47
C MET A 194 4.04 4.78 18.67
N PHE A 195 3.29 5.27 17.70
CA PHE A 195 3.69 6.29 16.75
C PHE A 195 2.58 7.35 16.65
N PRO A 196 2.35 8.15 17.71
CA PRO A 196 1.35 9.20 17.66
C PRO A 196 1.66 10.22 16.57
N LEU A 197 0.64 10.62 15.82
CA LEU A 197 0.76 11.72 14.85
C LEU A 197 0.90 13.03 15.62
N SER A 198 2.09 13.63 15.53
CA SER A 198 2.33 14.95 16.10
C SER A 198 1.83 16.07 15.18
N GLU A 199 1.61 17.25 15.74
CA GLU A 199 1.32 18.46 14.95
C GLU A 199 2.37 18.73 13.87
N ALA A 200 3.65 18.46 14.18
CA ALA A 200 4.75 18.58 13.23
C ALA A 200 4.64 17.59 12.06
N ALA A 201 4.18 16.36 12.31
CA ALA A 201 3.96 15.37 11.26
C ALA A 201 2.81 15.77 10.33
N LEU A 202 1.76 16.39 10.86
CA LEU A 202 0.60 16.84 10.10
C LEU A 202 0.79 18.22 9.43
N ALA A 203 1.79 19.00 9.85
CA ALA A 203 2.02 20.36 9.35
C ALA A 203 2.38 20.40 7.86
N ALA A 204 3.16 19.44 7.37
CA ALA A 204 3.59 19.37 5.98
C ALA A 204 3.86 17.92 5.56
N PRO A 205 3.81 17.60 4.25
CA PRO A 205 4.13 16.27 3.73
C PRO A 205 5.49 15.74 4.22
N ALA A 206 6.48 16.61 4.35
CA ALA A 206 7.82 16.25 4.82
C ALA A 206 7.84 15.71 6.27
N GLY A 207 6.93 16.18 7.13
CA GLY A 207 6.75 15.65 8.48
C GLY A 207 6.05 14.28 8.46
N MET A 208 5.06 14.12 7.58
CA MET A 208 4.36 12.85 7.38
C MET A 208 5.28 11.77 6.81
N GLU A 209 6.22 12.12 5.94
CA GLU A 209 7.27 11.23 5.44
C GLU A 209 8.13 10.68 6.58
N ILE A 210 8.54 11.52 7.54
CA ILE A 210 9.31 11.09 8.72
C ILE A 210 8.49 10.13 9.58
N TRP A 211 7.22 10.46 9.82
CA TRP A 211 6.32 9.61 10.60
C TRP A 211 6.11 8.23 9.93
N LEU A 212 5.76 8.20 8.64
CA LEU A 212 5.51 6.97 7.91
C LEU A 212 6.79 6.11 7.82
N PHE A 213 7.95 6.73 7.59
CA PHE A 213 9.22 6.01 7.60
C PHE A 213 9.46 5.30 8.95
N ARG A 214 9.19 5.96 10.08
CA ARG A 214 9.37 5.35 11.42
C ARG A 214 8.45 4.14 11.63
N VAL A 215 7.19 4.25 11.20
CA VAL A 215 6.21 3.15 11.22
C VAL A 215 6.73 1.96 10.40
N LEU A 216 7.17 2.21 9.16
CA LEU A 216 7.65 1.16 8.27
C LEU A 216 8.99 0.57 8.72
N ASP A 217 9.95 1.38 9.19
CA ASP A 217 11.22 0.92 9.76
C ASP A 217 10.97 -0.02 10.94
N TYR A 218 10.03 0.33 11.83
CA TYR A 218 9.62 -0.56 12.91
C TYR A 218 9.08 -1.90 12.39
N ILE A 219 8.20 -1.90 11.39
CA ILE A 219 7.67 -3.13 10.79
C ILE A 219 8.78 -3.97 10.15
N PHE A 220 9.72 -3.35 9.45
CA PHE A 220 10.88 -4.03 8.89
C PHE A 220 11.76 -4.65 9.99
N GLN A 221 11.97 -3.96 11.10
CA GLN A 221 12.68 -4.51 12.26
C GLN A 221 11.94 -5.73 12.84
N GLN A 222 10.64 -5.59 13.14
CA GLN A 222 9.84 -6.67 13.76
C GLN A 222 9.73 -7.91 12.87
N THR A 223 9.49 -7.73 11.57
CA THR A 223 9.45 -8.87 10.63
C THR A 223 10.80 -9.56 10.48
N SER A 224 11.89 -8.80 10.60
CA SER A 224 13.25 -9.35 10.54
C SER A 224 13.61 -10.10 11.83
N ILE A 225 13.26 -9.56 13.00
CA ILE A 225 13.44 -10.20 14.32
C ILE A 225 12.73 -11.56 14.37
N ARG A 226 11.48 -11.63 13.87
CA ARG A 226 10.75 -12.91 13.81
C ARG A 226 11.44 -13.98 12.99
N LYS A 227 12.19 -13.59 11.95
CA LYS A 227 12.94 -14.52 11.10
C LYS A 227 14.30 -14.86 11.71
N TYR A 228 14.93 -13.90 12.37
CA TYR A 228 16.23 -14.04 13.02
C TYR A 228 16.23 -13.29 14.36
N GLU A 229 16.01 -14.02 15.46
CA GLU A 229 15.89 -13.44 16.81
C GLU A 229 17.10 -12.60 17.23
N LEU A 230 18.31 -12.98 16.78
CA LEU A 230 19.55 -12.22 17.00
C LEU A 230 19.45 -10.75 16.56
N LEU A 231 18.62 -10.44 15.55
CA LEU A 231 18.41 -9.07 15.10
C LEU A 231 17.76 -8.18 16.16
N GLN A 232 17.12 -8.76 17.19
CA GLN A 232 16.61 -7.99 18.34
C GLN A 232 17.75 -7.21 19.00
N ASN A 233 18.87 -7.87 19.29
CA ASN A 233 20.02 -7.25 19.94
C ASN A 233 20.68 -6.22 19.00
N VAL A 234 20.79 -6.54 17.72
CA VAL A 234 21.36 -5.64 16.71
C VAL A 234 20.54 -4.36 16.58
N PHE A 235 19.22 -4.46 16.39
CA PHE A 235 18.37 -3.28 16.27
C PHE A 235 18.31 -2.49 17.58
N SER A 236 18.26 -3.16 18.73
CA SER A 236 18.29 -2.48 20.04
C SER A 236 19.58 -1.68 20.22
N TYR A 237 20.73 -2.25 19.89
CA TYR A 237 22.03 -1.57 19.94
C TYR A 237 22.06 -0.36 18.99
N ILE A 238 21.63 -0.54 17.73
CA ILE A 238 21.57 0.55 16.75
C ILE A 238 20.64 1.65 17.24
N ASN A 239 19.43 1.33 17.71
CA ASN A 239 18.44 2.30 18.16
C ASN A 239 18.95 3.16 19.33
N ALA A 240 19.65 2.53 20.28
CA ALA A 240 20.20 3.23 21.44
C ALA A 240 21.37 4.17 21.07
N ARG A 241 22.08 3.93 19.96
CA ARG A 241 23.34 4.59 19.62
C ARG A 241 23.38 5.20 18.22
N ILE A 242 22.25 5.35 17.54
CA ILE A 242 22.19 5.84 16.15
C ILE A 242 22.76 7.26 15.99
N GLN A 243 22.82 8.04 17.09
CA GLN A 243 23.38 9.39 17.13
C GLN A 243 24.88 9.42 17.46
N GLU A 244 25.49 8.26 17.72
CA GLU A 244 26.91 8.11 18.02
C GLU A 244 27.69 7.70 16.75
N GLU A 245 29.01 7.75 16.84
CA GLU A 245 29.92 7.18 15.83
C GLU A 245 29.88 5.64 15.92
N ILE A 246 28.91 5.04 15.24
CA ILE A 246 28.75 3.58 15.15
C ILE A 246 29.01 3.09 13.73
N GLY A 247 29.76 1.99 13.64
CA GLY A 247 30.03 1.26 12.41
C GLY A 247 29.80 -0.24 12.57
N LEU A 248 30.10 -0.99 11.50
CA LEU A 248 29.92 -2.43 11.45
C LEU A 248 30.70 -3.17 12.53
N THR A 249 31.95 -2.76 12.80
CA THR A 249 32.81 -3.38 13.82
C THR A 249 32.20 -3.30 15.21
N GLN A 250 31.73 -2.12 15.62
CA GLN A 250 31.10 -1.95 16.93
C GLN A 250 29.85 -2.80 17.09
N ILE A 251 29.04 -2.95 16.02
CA ILE A 251 27.83 -3.79 16.05
C ILE A 251 28.20 -5.27 16.21
N ILE A 252 29.18 -5.77 15.46
CA ILE A 252 29.63 -7.16 15.52
C ILE A 252 30.12 -7.51 16.93
N GLU A 253 30.97 -6.66 17.51
CA GLU A 253 31.55 -6.86 18.84
C GLU A 253 30.49 -6.83 19.94
N ASN A 254 29.63 -5.79 19.96
CA ASN A 254 28.66 -5.61 21.03
C ASN A 254 27.45 -6.56 20.94
N CYS A 255 27.14 -7.09 19.74
CA CYS A 255 26.05 -8.03 19.54
C CYS A 255 26.51 -9.49 19.45
N ALA A 256 27.82 -9.75 19.64
CA ALA A 256 28.44 -11.08 19.56
C ALA A 256 28.05 -11.85 18.27
N VAL A 257 28.12 -11.18 17.11
CA VAL A 257 27.71 -11.73 15.81
C VAL A 257 28.84 -11.64 14.79
N SER A 258 29.06 -12.69 14.00
CA SER A 258 30.08 -12.64 12.94
C SER A 258 29.66 -11.73 11.78
N GLN A 259 30.63 -11.01 11.19
CA GLN A 259 30.39 -10.13 10.05
C GLN A 259 29.67 -10.82 8.89
N GLY A 260 30.12 -12.04 8.54
CA GLY A 260 29.57 -12.80 7.44
C GLY A 260 28.13 -13.22 7.67
N TYR A 261 27.79 -13.60 8.91
CA TYR A 261 26.41 -13.92 9.28
C TYR A 261 25.53 -12.68 9.26
N LEU A 262 25.97 -11.58 9.89
CA LEU A 262 25.23 -10.32 9.95
C LEU A 262 24.93 -9.76 8.54
N SER A 263 25.92 -9.78 7.65
CA SER A 263 25.78 -9.33 6.27
C SER A 263 24.74 -10.15 5.51
N ARG A 264 24.75 -11.48 5.69
CA ARG A 264 23.80 -12.38 5.03
C ARG A 264 22.37 -12.15 5.53
N ILE A 265 22.16 -12.05 6.84
CA ILE A 265 20.81 -11.86 7.38
C ILE A 265 20.25 -10.47 7.02
N PHE A 266 21.06 -9.40 7.05
CA PHE A 266 20.65 -8.07 6.59
C PHE A 266 20.27 -8.09 5.10
N LYS A 267 21.07 -8.74 4.25
CA LYS A 267 20.74 -8.87 2.82
C LYS A 267 19.44 -9.65 2.61
N ASN A 268 19.20 -10.72 3.36
CA ASN A 268 18.01 -11.56 3.24
C ASN A 268 16.73 -10.94 3.82
N CYS A 269 16.84 -10.01 4.76
CA CYS A 269 15.70 -9.42 5.46
C CYS A 269 15.35 -8.01 5.00
N LEU A 270 16.36 -7.23 4.62
CA LEU A 270 16.24 -5.79 4.36
C LEU A 270 16.78 -5.40 2.97
N ASN A 271 17.38 -6.34 2.24
CA ASN A 271 18.05 -6.13 0.95
C ASN A 271 19.20 -5.10 0.94
N VAL A 272 19.68 -4.67 2.11
CA VAL A 272 20.73 -3.64 2.26
C VAL A 272 21.88 -4.14 3.11
N SER A 273 23.04 -3.47 3.03
CA SER A 273 24.11 -3.65 4.01
C SER A 273 23.78 -2.96 5.35
N VAL A 274 24.47 -3.36 6.43
CA VAL A 274 24.35 -2.71 7.76
C VAL A 274 24.68 -1.22 7.67
N MET A 275 25.74 -0.86 6.94
CA MET A 275 26.13 0.54 6.78
C MET A 275 25.10 1.35 5.98
N GLU A 276 24.51 0.78 4.92
CA GLU A 276 23.42 1.43 4.20
C GLU A 276 22.20 1.65 5.08
N TYR A 277 21.81 0.65 5.88
CA TYR A 277 20.73 0.78 6.86
C TYR A 277 20.99 1.93 7.85
N LEU A 278 22.20 2.01 8.41
CA LEU A 278 22.61 3.10 9.31
C LEU A 278 22.54 4.47 8.62
N HIS A 279 23.08 4.59 7.40
CA HIS A 279 23.06 5.85 6.67
C HIS A 279 21.64 6.34 6.40
N LEU A 280 20.76 5.49 5.88
CA LEU A 280 19.37 5.87 5.58
C LEU A 280 18.63 6.32 6.83
N ARG A 281 18.81 5.64 7.98
CA ARG A 281 18.21 6.06 9.25
C ARG A 281 18.78 7.36 9.79
N LYS A 282 20.11 7.55 9.75
CA LYS A 282 20.75 8.82 10.11
C LYS A 282 20.28 9.97 9.21
N LEU A 283 20.03 9.71 7.92
CA LEU A 283 19.50 10.71 6.99
C LEU A 283 18.07 11.13 7.33
N MET A 284 17.21 10.20 7.75
CA MET A 284 15.88 10.58 8.24
C MET A 284 15.94 11.46 9.49
N LEU A 285 16.82 11.16 10.44
CA LEU A 285 17.06 12.02 11.61
C LEU A 285 17.61 13.39 11.19
N ALA A 286 18.50 13.44 10.19
CA ALA A 286 19.01 14.69 9.66
C ALA A 286 17.89 15.56 9.06
N LYS A 287 17.01 14.95 8.27
CA LYS A 287 15.83 15.63 7.69
C LYS A 287 14.94 16.21 8.78
N GLU A 288 14.68 15.46 9.84
CA GLU A 288 13.93 15.93 11.00
C GLU A 288 14.60 17.12 11.68
N TYR A 289 15.92 17.07 11.93
CA TYR A 289 16.65 18.20 12.49
C TYR A 289 16.55 19.45 11.61
N PHE A 290 16.69 19.32 10.29
CA PHE A 290 16.59 20.44 9.38
C PHE A 290 15.18 21.01 9.22
N GLN A 291 14.14 20.23 9.56
CA GLN A 291 12.75 20.70 9.56
C GLN A 291 12.34 21.35 10.88
N SER A 292 12.91 20.91 12.00
CA SER A 292 12.48 21.31 13.35
C SER A 292 13.42 22.31 14.03
N THR A 293 14.60 22.56 13.48
CA THR A 293 15.63 23.41 14.09
C THR A 293 16.41 24.22 13.05
N ASP A 294 17.03 25.32 13.50
CA ASP A 294 17.92 26.15 12.68
C ASP A 294 19.38 25.67 12.64
N LEU A 295 19.65 24.46 13.15
CA LEU A 295 21.01 23.93 13.28
C LEU A 295 21.76 23.94 11.94
N SER A 296 23.05 24.27 12.01
CA SER A 296 23.97 24.21 10.88
C SER A 296 24.22 22.77 10.43
N ILE A 297 24.73 22.62 9.21
CA ILE A 297 25.11 21.31 8.65
C ILE A 297 26.14 20.62 9.54
N ALA A 298 27.08 21.37 10.11
CA ALA A 298 28.11 20.85 10.99
C ALA A 298 27.54 20.34 12.32
N GLU A 299 26.60 21.08 12.92
CA GLU A 299 25.94 20.67 14.17
C GLU A 299 25.09 19.41 13.98
N VAL A 300 24.32 19.33 12.88
CA VAL A 300 23.53 18.12 12.58
C VAL A 300 24.44 16.93 12.30
N ALA A 301 25.54 17.11 11.54
CA ALA A 301 26.52 16.06 11.32
C ALA A 301 27.11 15.54 12.66
N PHE A 302 27.51 16.45 13.55
CA PHE A 302 28.05 16.10 14.86
C PHE A 302 27.03 15.36 15.74
N ARG A 303 25.78 15.84 15.80
CA ARG A 303 24.68 15.18 16.54
C ARG A 303 24.30 13.79 16.04
N LEU A 304 24.69 13.46 14.81
CA LEU A 304 24.48 12.15 14.20
C LEU A 304 25.76 11.30 14.23
N GLY A 305 26.79 11.73 14.97
CA GLY A 305 28.03 10.98 15.14
C GLY A 305 28.88 10.90 13.87
N TYR A 306 28.81 11.91 13.00
CA TYR A 306 29.75 12.07 11.89
C TYR A 306 30.92 12.95 12.34
N ASN A 307 32.14 12.45 12.16
CA ASN A 307 33.36 13.19 12.53
C ASN A 307 33.59 14.43 11.66
N GLU A 308 33.12 14.40 10.42
CA GLU A 308 33.32 15.49 9.46
C GLU A 308 32.01 15.83 8.72
N SER A 309 31.64 17.11 8.75
CA SER A 309 30.47 17.64 8.03
C SER A 309 30.57 17.44 6.51
N GLY A 310 31.80 17.43 5.97
CA GLY A 310 32.07 17.15 4.55
C GLY A 310 31.71 15.71 4.16
N TYR A 311 32.04 14.73 5.01
CA TYR A 311 31.66 13.34 4.80
C TYR A 311 30.14 13.16 4.90
N PHE A 312 29.50 13.73 5.93
CA PHE A 312 28.04 13.75 6.04
C PHE A 312 27.38 14.33 4.78
N SER A 313 27.88 15.47 4.27
CA SER A 313 27.34 16.11 3.06
C SER A 313 27.48 15.23 1.82
N LYS A 314 28.57 14.47 1.68
CA LYS A 314 28.76 13.49 0.60
C LYS A 314 27.78 12.33 0.71
N VAL A 315 27.59 11.80 1.92
CA VAL A 315 26.60 10.74 2.20
C VAL A 315 25.19 11.24 1.88
N PHE A 316 24.82 12.41 2.37
CA PHE A 316 23.52 13.03 2.08
C PHE A 316 23.29 13.18 0.58
N LYS A 317 24.25 13.79 -0.15
CA LYS A 317 24.14 13.94 -1.61
C LYS A 317 24.04 12.61 -2.35
N LYS A 318 24.75 11.58 -1.88
CA LYS A 318 24.71 10.24 -2.49
C LYS A 318 23.33 9.59 -2.41
N TYR A 319 22.65 9.72 -1.28
CA TYR A 319 21.35 9.06 -1.06
C TYR A 319 20.16 9.95 -1.43
N GLU A 320 20.23 11.26 -1.20
CA GLU A 320 19.15 12.21 -1.50
C GLU A 320 19.19 12.78 -2.92
N ASN A 321 20.31 12.58 -3.64
CA ASN A 321 20.55 13.15 -4.96
C ASN A 321 20.56 14.70 -5.01
N ILE A 322 20.48 15.36 -3.87
CA ILE A 322 20.58 16.81 -3.69
C ILE A 322 21.53 17.15 -2.53
N THR A 323 22.06 18.36 -2.52
CA THR A 323 22.90 18.84 -1.41
C THR A 323 22.05 19.18 -0.19
N VAL A 324 22.66 19.13 1.00
CA VAL A 324 22.01 19.55 2.25
C VAL A 324 21.49 20.99 2.15
N TYR A 325 22.25 21.89 1.50
CA TYR A 325 21.82 23.27 1.29
C TYR A 325 20.55 23.37 0.43
N GLN A 326 20.49 22.62 -0.68
CA GLN A 326 19.29 22.56 -1.53
C GLN A 326 18.09 22.02 -0.75
N TYR A 327 18.30 20.99 0.08
CA TYR A 327 17.25 20.44 0.93
C TYR A 327 16.73 21.47 1.94
N LYS A 328 17.63 22.12 2.72
CA LYS A 328 17.25 23.16 3.68
C LYS A 328 16.47 24.31 3.02
N LYS A 329 16.87 24.73 1.82
CA LYS A 329 16.18 25.78 1.07
C LYS A 329 14.76 25.35 0.64
N ALA A 330 14.58 24.10 0.20
CA ALA A 330 13.27 23.59 -0.21
C ALA A 330 12.29 23.49 0.97
N VAL A 331 12.78 23.03 2.12
CA VAL A 331 11.99 22.93 3.35
C VAL A 331 11.66 24.33 3.89
N GLY A 332 12.64 25.24 3.97
CA GLY A 332 12.43 26.61 4.49
C GLY A 332 11.50 27.47 3.63
N ALA A 333 11.45 27.25 2.30
CA ALA A 333 10.51 27.94 1.42
C ALA A 333 9.07 27.42 1.54
N SER A 334 8.87 26.24 2.15
CA SER A 334 7.56 25.61 2.34
C SER A 334 6.90 26.00 3.66
N SER A 335 7.65 26.55 4.62
CA SER A 335 7.15 27.06 5.91
C SER A 335 6.76 28.54 5.88
N GLU A 336 7.05 29.27 4.79
CA GLU A 336 6.67 30.68 4.58
C GLU A 336 5.40 30.88 3.72
N ARG A 337 4.73 29.79 3.31
CA ARG A 337 3.45 29.79 2.57
C ARG A 337 2.38 29.08 3.37
#